data_AF-X1FVL5-F1
#
_entry.id   AF-X1FVL5-F1
#
_cell.length_a   1.000
_cell.length_b   1.000
_cell.length_c   1.000
_cell.angle_alpha   90.00
_cell.angle_beta   90.00
_cell.angle_gamma   90.00
#
_symmetry.space_group_name_H-M   'P 1'
#
loop_
_entity.id
_entity.type
_entity.pdbx_description
1 polymer ?
#
loop_
_entity_poly.entity_id
_entity_poly.type
_entity_poly.pdbx_seq_one_letter_code
_entity_poly.pdbx_strand_id
1 'polypeptide(L)'
;MVGIDAWSWDAPFTLTAKKWKKSIREKKPDTSIIWEGHFAGIELGYFQMEKMMNLDKVPPVGATIYCFPVKIARASAGWVRAVASVPD
;
A
#
# COMPACT_ATOMS: atom_id res chain seq x y z
N MET A 1 -1.25 10.57 -0.48
CA MET A 1 -2.08 9.39 -0.78
C MET A 1 -1.27 8.52 -1.71
N VAL A 2 -1.28 7.20 -1.51
CA VAL A 2 -0.57 6.24 -2.35
C VAL A 2 -1.53 5.14 -2.80
N GLY A 3 -1.19 4.42 -3.87
CA GLY A 3 -2.05 3.42 -4.48
C GLY A 3 -1.27 2.32 -5.16
N ILE A 4 -1.71 1.07 -5.03
CA ILE A 4 -1.13 -0.10 -5.69
C ILE A 4 -2.23 -1.04 -6.21
N ASP A 5 -1.95 -1.74 -7.30
CA ASP A 5 -2.80 -2.80 -7.87
C ASP A 5 -2.59 -4.17 -7.19
N ALA A 6 -1.50 -4.33 -6.47
CA ALA A 6 -1.20 -5.52 -5.68
C ALA A 6 -2.12 -5.69 -4.46
N TRP A 7 -2.10 -6.90 -3.89
CA TRP A 7 -2.88 -7.27 -2.70
C TRP A 7 -2.55 -6.41 -1.48
N SER A 8 -1.30 -5.97 -1.36
CA SER A 8 -0.82 -5.15 -0.25
C SER A 8 0.20 -4.13 -0.75
N TRP A 9 0.33 -3.02 -0.02
CA TRP A 9 1.37 -2.01 -0.19
C TRP A 9 2.78 -2.55 0.07
N ASP A 10 2.88 -3.58 0.91
CA ASP A 10 4.15 -4.21 1.25
C ASP A 10 4.55 -5.36 0.33
N ALA A 11 5.85 -5.69 0.37
CA ALA A 11 6.40 -6.82 -0.37
C ALA A 11 5.67 -8.14 -0.05
N PRO A 12 5.57 -9.07 -1.01
CA PRO A 12 4.87 -10.34 -0.81
C PRO A 12 5.35 -11.07 0.44
N PHE A 13 4.40 -11.45 1.29
CA PHE A 13 4.68 -12.06 2.60
C PHE A 13 5.58 -13.29 2.51
N THR A 14 5.45 -14.11 1.46
CA THR A 14 6.28 -15.29 1.25
C THR A 14 7.75 -14.96 1.01
N LEU A 15 8.04 -13.82 0.37
CA LEU A 15 9.40 -13.34 0.14
C LEU A 15 9.97 -12.71 1.42
N THR A 16 9.18 -11.88 2.10
CA THR A 16 9.57 -11.26 3.38
C THR A 16 9.83 -12.31 4.44
N ALA A 17 8.98 -13.35 4.54
CA ALA A 17 9.16 -14.45 5.49
C ALA A 17 10.46 -15.24 5.23
N LYS A 18 10.85 -15.44 3.96
CA LYS A 18 12.14 -16.07 3.63
C LYS A 18 13.32 -15.21 4.08
N LYS A 19 13.28 -13.90 3.83
CA LYS A 19 14.30 -12.93 4.28
C LYS A 19 14.40 -12.89 5.80
N TRP A 20 13.26 -12.80 6.49
CA TRP A 20 13.19 -12.82 7.96
C TRP A 20 13.77 -14.11 8.54
N LYS A 21 13.35 -15.29 8.05
CA LYS A 21 13.92 -16.57 8.52
C LYS A 21 15.43 -16.64 8.30
N LYS A 22 15.94 -16.06 7.19
CA LYS A 22 17.38 -15.98 6.93
C LYS A 22 18.08 -15.09 7.96
N SER A 23 17.55 -13.89 8.24
CA SER A 23 18.14 -12.96 9.20
C SER A 23 18.21 -13.53 10.63
N ILE A 24 17.17 -14.27 11.04
CA ILE A 24 17.18 -15.02 12.30
C ILE A 24 18.30 -16.07 12.35
N ARG A 25 18.45 -16.89 11.30
CA ARG A 25 19.51 -17.92 11.24
C ARG A 25 20.91 -17.31 11.30
N GLU A 26 21.08 -16.13 10.71
CA GLU A 26 22.34 -15.37 10.72
C GLU A 26 22.60 -14.65 12.05
N LYS A 27 21.73 -14.82 13.06
CA LYS A 27 21.77 -14.13 14.37
C LYS A 27 21.79 -12.60 14.24
N LYS A 28 21.21 -12.08 13.17
CA LYS A 28 21.07 -10.65 12.87
C LYS A 28 19.61 -10.37 12.50
N PRO A 29 18.68 -10.46 13.47
CA PRO A 29 17.27 -10.19 13.21
C PRO A 29 17.12 -8.77 12.66
N ASP A 30 16.45 -8.66 11.51
CA ASP A 30 16.19 -7.39 10.86
C ASP A 30 14.67 -7.22 10.79
N THR A 31 14.12 -6.42 11.70
CA THR A 31 12.68 -6.14 11.76
C THR A 31 12.28 -5.04 10.78
N SER A 32 13.24 -4.30 10.20
CA SER A 32 12.93 -3.21 9.29
C SER A 32 12.13 -3.72 8.10
N ILE A 33 12.44 -4.91 7.58
CA ILE A 33 11.78 -5.53 6.41
C ILE A 33 10.31 -5.94 6.62
N ILE A 34 9.76 -5.76 7.82
CA ILE A 34 8.41 -6.21 8.18
C ILE A 34 7.47 -5.01 8.09
N TRP A 35 6.56 -5.02 7.11
CA TRP A 35 5.55 -3.96 6.91
C TRP A 35 6.16 -2.55 6.73
N GLU A 36 7.30 -2.48 6.05
CA GLU A 36 8.04 -1.24 5.74
C GLU A 36 7.12 -0.13 5.22
N GLY A 37 6.30 -0.48 4.23
CA GLY A 37 5.35 0.42 3.62
C GLY A 37 4.35 0.95 4.64
N HIS A 38 3.65 0.07 5.35
CA HIS A 38 2.66 0.49 6.36
C HIS A 38 3.30 1.33 7.49
N PHE A 39 4.49 0.96 7.96
CA PHE A 39 5.16 1.67 9.04
C PHE A 39 5.70 3.04 8.64
N ALA A 40 5.93 3.31 7.36
CA ALA A 40 6.22 4.68 6.90
C ALA A 40 5.11 5.67 7.30
N GLY A 41 3.88 5.19 7.55
CA GLY A 41 2.76 6.01 8.03
C GLY A 41 2.94 6.52 9.47
N ILE A 42 3.87 5.94 10.24
CA ILE A 42 4.26 6.44 11.56
C ILE A 42 5.11 7.71 11.43
N GLU A 43 6.03 7.74 10.47
CA GLU A 43 6.91 8.90 10.24
C GLU A 43 6.16 10.05 9.55
N LEU A 44 5.40 9.74 8.50
CA LEU A 44 4.57 10.70 7.78
C LEU A 44 3.22 10.08 7.47
N GLY A 45 2.18 10.56 8.17
CA GLY A 45 0.83 10.08 7.99
C GLY A 45 0.38 10.13 6.53
N TYR A 46 -0.09 9.00 6.03
CA TYR A 46 -0.61 8.88 4.67
C TYR A 46 -1.83 7.95 4.63
N PHE A 47 -2.55 8.01 3.50
CA PHE A 47 -3.60 7.05 3.15
C PHE A 47 -3.12 6.19 1.99
N GLN A 48 -3.27 4.87 2.09
CA GLN A 48 -3.03 3.92 1.00
C GLN A 48 -4.34 3.34 0.47
N MET A 49 -4.35 3.07 -0.83
CA MET A 49 -5.34 2.23 -1.50
C MET A 49 -4.63 1.00 -2.05
N GLU A 50 -5.20 -0.18 -1.84
CA GLU A 50 -4.65 -1.45 -2.31
C GLU A 50 -5.65 -2.11 -3.27
N LYS A 51 -5.18 -3.03 -4.12
CA LYS A 51 -6.00 -3.78 -5.07
C LYS A 51 -6.71 -2.89 -6.09
N MET A 52 -6.05 -1.80 -6.48
CA MET A 52 -6.54 -0.93 -7.54
C MET A 52 -6.56 -1.67 -8.88
N MET A 53 -7.44 -1.26 -9.78
CA MET A 53 -7.57 -1.81 -11.13
C MET A 53 -7.60 -0.67 -12.15
N ASN A 54 -7.27 -0.98 -13.40
CA ASN A 54 -7.18 0.00 -14.50
C ASN A 54 -6.08 1.07 -14.32
N LEU A 55 -5.05 0.82 -13.51
CA LEU A 55 -3.92 1.75 -13.39
C LEU A 55 -3.17 1.92 -14.72
N ASP A 56 -3.21 0.92 -15.60
CA ASP A 56 -2.71 0.95 -16.98
C ASP A 56 -3.42 1.98 -17.87
N LYS A 57 -4.61 2.45 -17.47
CA LYS A 57 -5.38 3.47 -18.19
C LYS A 57 -5.18 4.88 -17.63
N VAL A 58 -4.37 5.03 -16.58
CA VAL A 58 -4.09 6.32 -15.95
C VAL A 58 -2.74 6.81 -16.46
N PRO A 59 -2.66 8.04 -17.04
CA PRO A 59 -1.37 8.57 -17.46
C PRO A 59 -0.45 8.80 -16.25
N PRO A 60 0.88 8.66 -16.40
CA PRO A 60 1.83 8.82 -15.29
C PRO A 60 1.75 10.19 -14.58
N VAL A 61 1.30 11.21 -15.30
CA VAL A 61 1.13 12.59 -14.81
C VAL A 61 -0.14 13.21 -15.39
N GLY A 62 -0.71 14.17 -14.68
CA GLY A 62 -1.86 14.96 -15.14
C GLY A 62 -3.25 14.39 -14.80
N ALA A 63 -3.34 13.13 -14.34
CA ALA A 63 -4.59 12.59 -13.82
C ALA A 63 -4.86 13.05 -12.38
N THR A 64 -6.14 13.19 -12.04
CA THR A 64 -6.58 13.39 -10.65
C THR A 64 -7.26 12.12 -10.14
N ILE A 65 -6.74 11.54 -9.05
CA ILE A 65 -7.33 10.37 -8.40
C ILE A 65 -8.23 10.82 -7.25
N TYR A 66 -9.47 10.34 -7.25
CA TYR A 66 -10.44 10.57 -6.19
C TYR A 66 -10.68 9.28 -5.40
N CYS A 67 -10.69 9.41 -4.08
CA CYS A 67 -10.88 8.31 -3.14
C CYS A 67 -12.05 8.65 -2.21
N PHE A 68 -13.15 7.92 -2.35
CA PHE A 68 -14.35 8.06 -1.51
C PHE A 68 -14.53 6.82 -0.64
N PRO A 69 -13.85 6.73 0.52
CA PRO A 69 -13.94 5.57 1.39
C PRO A 69 -15.29 5.55 2.12
N VAL A 70 -15.83 4.36 2.34
CA VAL A 70 -16.99 4.19 3.22
C VAL A 70 -16.57 4.40 4.66
N LYS A 71 -17.27 5.32 5.34
CA LYS A 71 -17.00 5.70 6.72
C LYS A 71 -17.57 4.64 7.67
N ILE A 72 -16.70 3.80 8.20
CA ILE A 72 -17.06 2.77 9.19
C ILE A 72 -16.73 3.31 10.58
N ALA A 73 -17.69 3.22 11.52
CA ALA A 73 -17.52 3.75 12.87
C ALA A 73 -16.35 3.06 13.59
N ARG A 74 -15.40 3.88 14.08
CA ARG A 74 -14.20 3.44 14.84
C ARG A 74 -13.27 2.50 14.07
N ALA A 75 -13.37 2.44 12.73
CA ALA A 75 -12.46 1.65 11.91
C ALA A 75 -11.25 2.48 11.45
N SER A 76 -10.12 1.81 11.21
CA SER A 76 -8.92 2.41 10.63
C SER A 76 -8.94 2.46 9.09
N ALA A 77 -9.85 1.73 8.44
CA ALA A 77 -9.98 1.67 6.99
C ALA A 77 -11.42 1.31 6.57
N GLY A 78 -11.72 1.47 5.28
CA GLY A 78 -12.99 1.08 4.66
C GLY A 78 -12.80 0.81 3.16
N TRP A 79 -13.76 0.13 2.54
CA TRP A 79 -13.74 -0.04 1.08
C TRP A 79 -13.97 1.30 0.38
N VAL A 80 -13.45 1.43 -0.84
CA VAL A 80 -13.48 2.67 -1.61
C VAL A 80 -13.95 2.40 -3.03
N ARG A 81 -14.73 3.32 -3.58
CA ARG A 81 -14.87 3.45 -5.05
C ARG A 81 -13.87 4.50 -5.54
N ALA A 82 -12.66 4.07 -5.85
CA ALA A 82 -11.66 4.95 -6.46
C ALA A 82 -12.03 5.25 -7.92
N VAL A 83 -11.88 6.50 -8.33
CA VAL A 83 -12.07 6.95 -9.72
C VAL A 83 -10.96 7.92 -10.11
N ALA A 84 -10.67 8.02 -11.40
CA ALA A 84 -9.68 8.94 -11.94
C ALA A 84 -10.33 9.86 -12.98
N SER A 85 -10.05 11.16 -12.90
CA SER A 85 -10.20 12.05 -14.05
C SER A 85 -8.90 12.01 -14.83
N VAL A 86 -8.97 11.63 -16.10
CA VAL A 86 -7.84 11.63 -17.03
C VAL A 86 -7.96 12.83 -17.96
N PRO A 87 -6.84 13.50 -18.33
CA PRO A 87 -6.85 14.49 -19.40
C PRO A 87 -7.36 13.88 -20.71
N ASP A 88 -7.97 14.71 -21.55
CA ASP A 88 -8.34 14.36 -22.93
C ASP A 88 -7.09 14.06 -23.79
#